data_AF-A0AAE9Y6B4-F1
#
_entry.id   AF-A0AAE9Y6B4-F1
#
_cell.length_a   1.000
_cell.length_b   1.000
_cell.length_c   1.000
_cell.angle_alpha   90.00
_cell.angle_beta   90.00
_cell.angle_gamma   90.00
#
_symmetry.space_group_name_H-M   'P 1'
#
loop_
_entity.id
_entity.type
_entity.pdbx_description
1 polymer ?
#
loop_
_entity_poly.entity_id
_entity_poly.type
_entity_poly.pdbx_seq_one_letter_code
_entity_poly.pdbx_strand_id
1 'polypeptide(L)'
;MHHREDPEDPFELNADPGWRPGPRGGRPDGLVALRMVFLAVCGGLLVVGVVVGILATDADRADGSLSTAAGAAGVVAAGVLSLLFVRFVPVRLDCADELALARSWRTRFFGRVAGAEAAALVAFVVYLLNGTPALYPLGLVFSALGLAYGGPFRATLVRDQEELALRGCPIALVPALRRAVTPDTR
;
A
#
# COMPACT_ATOMS: atom_id res chain seq x y z
N MET A 1 25.25 6.51 -34.60
CA MET A 1 24.49 6.20 -33.37
C MET A 1 23.17 5.60 -33.81
N HIS A 2 23.07 4.27 -33.87
CA HIS A 2 21.82 3.59 -34.18
C HIS A 2 20.89 3.70 -32.97
N HIS A 3 19.73 4.33 -33.18
CA HIS A 3 18.57 4.13 -32.31
C HIS A 3 18.26 2.64 -32.34
N ARG A 4 18.62 1.94 -31.26
CA ARG A 4 18.10 0.62 -30.97
C ARG A 4 16.62 0.85 -30.73
N GLU A 5 15.78 0.39 -31.66
CA GLU A 5 14.36 0.20 -31.40
C GLU A 5 14.31 -0.81 -30.24
N ASP A 6 14.12 -0.27 -29.04
CA ASP A 6 13.85 -1.08 -27.86
C ASP A 6 12.63 -1.92 -28.22
N PRO A 7 12.67 -3.25 -28.05
CA PRO A 7 11.53 -4.11 -28.36
C PRO A 7 10.32 -3.49 -27.70
N GLU A 8 9.32 -3.13 -28.53
CA GLU A 8 8.08 -2.46 -28.16
C GLU A 8 7.70 -2.86 -26.74
N ASP A 9 7.79 -1.92 -25.79
CA ASP A 9 7.31 -2.12 -24.42
C ASP A 9 5.85 -2.57 -24.58
N PRO A 10 5.55 -3.88 -24.47
CA PRO A 10 4.29 -4.41 -24.99
C PRO A 10 3.10 -3.97 -24.12
N PHE A 11 3.39 -3.20 -23.07
CA PHE A 11 2.48 -2.68 -22.08
C PHE A 11 2.49 -1.14 -22.03
N GLU A 12 3.28 -0.47 -22.88
CA GLU A 12 3.45 0.99 -22.93
C GLU A 12 3.71 1.65 -21.54
N LEU A 13 4.33 0.91 -20.63
CA LEU A 13 4.54 1.33 -19.24
C LEU A 13 5.51 2.53 -19.13
N ASN A 14 6.41 2.69 -20.09
CA ASN A 14 7.26 3.87 -20.23
C ASN A 14 6.52 5.10 -20.80
N ALA A 15 5.50 4.88 -21.64
CA ALA A 15 4.76 5.97 -22.29
C ALA A 15 3.74 6.62 -21.35
N ASP A 16 3.12 5.82 -20.49
CA ASP A 16 2.19 6.32 -19.48
C ASP A 16 2.38 5.61 -18.12
N PRO A 17 3.14 6.23 -17.19
CA PRO A 17 3.39 5.65 -15.88
C PRO A 17 2.14 5.63 -14.99
N GLY A 18 0.99 6.15 -15.44
CA GLY A 18 -0.28 6.21 -14.71
C GLY A 18 -0.40 7.38 -13.74
N TRP A 19 0.46 8.40 -13.90
CA TRP A 19 0.41 9.65 -13.13
C TRP A 19 -0.21 10.80 -13.90
N ARG A 20 -0.34 10.67 -15.23
CA ARG A 20 -0.92 11.70 -16.06
C ARG A 20 -2.44 11.65 -15.89
N PRO A 21 -3.10 12.73 -15.43
CA PRO A 21 -4.55 12.78 -15.47
C PRO A 21 -4.98 12.60 -16.93
N GLY A 22 -5.99 11.75 -17.15
CA GLY A 22 -6.56 11.55 -18.48
C GLY A 22 -7.05 12.88 -19.09
N PRO A 23 -7.28 12.92 -20.42
CA PRO A 23 -7.78 14.12 -21.08
C PRO A 23 -8.99 14.71 -20.34
N ARG A 24 -8.99 16.04 -20.12
CA ARG A 24 -10.07 16.76 -19.42
C ARG A 24 -11.42 16.40 -20.06
N GLY A 25 -12.28 15.71 -19.31
CA GLY A 25 -13.58 15.18 -19.78
C GLY A 25 -13.67 13.65 -19.82
N GLY A 26 -12.57 12.92 -19.61
CA GLY A 26 -12.55 11.46 -19.49
C GLY A 26 -13.06 10.97 -18.13
N ARG A 27 -13.59 9.73 -18.11
CA ARG A 27 -13.95 9.00 -16.89
C ARG A 27 -12.79 9.01 -15.87
N PRO A 28 -13.07 9.06 -14.55
CA PRO A 28 -12.03 9.08 -13.53
C PRO A 28 -11.13 7.84 -13.62
N ASP A 29 -9.81 8.06 -13.69
CA ASP A 29 -8.81 6.99 -13.80
C ASP A 29 -8.71 6.22 -12.46
N GLY A 30 -9.09 4.94 -12.48
CA GLY A 30 -9.11 4.10 -11.29
C GLY A 30 -7.73 3.86 -10.68
N LEU A 31 -6.66 3.86 -11.48
CA LEU A 31 -5.29 3.67 -11.00
C LEU A 31 -4.78 4.94 -10.31
N VAL A 32 -5.10 6.12 -10.87
CA VAL A 32 -4.80 7.41 -10.22
C VAL A 32 -5.51 7.49 -8.88
N ALA A 33 -6.79 7.11 -8.81
CA ALA A 33 -7.54 7.09 -7.56
C ALA A 33 -6.88 6.19 -6.50
N LEU A 34 -6.44 4.98 -6.88
CA LEU A 34 -5.70 4.07 -5.97
C LEU A 34 -4.40 4.68 -5.44
N ARG A 35 -3.66 5.38 -6.30
CA ARG A 35 -2.43 6.08 -5.89
C ARG A 35 -2.71 7.25 -4.97
N MET A 36 -3.80 8.00 -5.20
CA MET A 36 -4.23 9.06 -4.30
C MET A 36 -4.64 8.51 -2.93
N VAL A 37 -5.35 7.39 -2.89
CA VAL A 37 -5.69 6.70 -1.63
C VAL A 37 -4.42 6.23 -0.91
N PHE A 38 -3.46 5.64 -1.63
CA PHE A 38 -2.17 5.25 -1.05
C PHE A 38 -1.41 6.44 -0.46
N LEU A 39 -1.36 7.57 -1.17
CA LEU A 39 -0.73 8.79 -0.66
C LEU A 39 -1.46 9.35 0.56
N ALA A 40 -2.79 9.30 0.57
CA ALA A 40 -3.59 9.72 1.72
C ALA A 40 -3.33 8.84 2.96
N VAL A 41 -3.18 7.53 2.77
CA VAL A 41 -2.75 6.57 3.80
C VAL A 41 -1.37 6.93 4.35
N CYS A 42 -0.37 7.09 3.48
CA CYS A 42 0.98 7.51 3.91
C CYS A 42 0.94 8.86 4.66
N GLY A 43 0.17 9.82 4.16
CA GLY A 43 -0.05 11.11 4.80
C GLY A 43 -0.70 10.96 6.19
N GLY A 44 -1.70 10.10 6.33
CA GLY A 44 -2.36 9.79 7.59
C GLY A 44 -1.38 9.27 8.65
N LEU A 45 -0.52 8.31 8.29
CA LEU A 45 0.53 7.80 9.19
C LEU A 45 1.52 8.90 9.60
N LEU A 46 1.85 9.84 8.71
CA LEU A 46 2.70 10.98 9.06
C LEU A 46 1.98 11.94 10.02
N VAL A 47 0.69 12.22 9.79
CA VAL A 47 -0.11 13.05 10.70
C VAL A 47 -0.16 12.43 12.10
N VAL A 48 -0.35 11.12 12.22
CA VAL A 48 -0.28 10.43 13.53
C VAL A 48 1.10 10.62 14.17
N GLY A 49 2.18 10.56 13.39
CA GLY A 49 3.52 10.86 13.88
C GLY A 49 3.68 12.29 14.41
N VAL A 50 3.08 13.27 13.75
CA VAL A 50 3.03 14.66 14.24
C VAL A 50 2.26 14.73 15.56
N VAL A 51 1.11 14.05 15.68
CA VAL A 51 0.34 13.99 16.93
C VAL A 51 1.17 13.40 18.07
N VAL A 52 1.90 12.29 17.83
CA VAL A 52 2.82 11.71 18.82
C VAL A 52 3.91 12.71 19.22
N GLY A 53 4.46 13.44 18.26
CA GLY A 53 5.47 14.47 18.53
C GLY A 53 4.96 15.60 19.43
N ILE A 54 3.75 16.09 19.18
CA ILE A 54 3.09 17.13 20.01
C ILE A 54 2.80 16.57 21.41
N LEU A 55 2.24 15.36 21.50
CA LEU A 55 1.93 14.76 22.80
C LEU A 55 3.20 14.44 23.62
N ALA A 56 4.33 14.19 22.95
CA ALA A 56 5.61 13.95 23.61
C ALA A 56 6.20 15.20 24.29
N THR A 57 5.86 16.42 23.84
CA THR A 57 6.37 17.65 24.47
C THR A 57 5.68 17.99 25.78
N ASP A 58 4.46 17.49 25.98
CA ASP A 58 3.65 17.74 27.19
C ASP A 58 3.80 16.63 28.25
N ALA A 59 4.64 15.62 27.99
CA ALA A 59 4.71 14.40 28.76
C ALA A 59 5.61 14.54 30.02
N ASP A 60 5.14 15.30 31.02
CA ASP A 60 5.54 15.14 32.43
C ASP A 60 4.79 13.95 33.11
N ARG A 61 4.02 13.17 32.34
CA ARG A 61 3.10 12.14 32.84
C ARG A 61 3.22 10.84 32.06
N ALA A 62 3.94 9.86 32.60
CA ALA A 62 3.67 8.47 32.31
C ALA A 62 4.13 7.58 33.47
N ASP A 63 3.27 7.42 34.48
CA ASP A 63 3.23 6.17 35.26
C ASP A 63 2.63 5.09 34.35
N GLY A 64 3.41 4.67 33.34
CA GLY A 64 2.96 3.74 32.32
C GLY A 64 2.66 2.39 32.95
N SER A 65 1.43 1.89 32.78
CA SER A 65 1.01 0.56 33.27
C SER A 65 1.70 -0.58 32.52
N LEU A 66 2.34 -0.28 31.39
CA LEU A 66 3.09 -1.22 30.56
C LEU A 66 4.58 -0.87 30.60
N SER A 67 5.45 -1.86 30.77
CA SER A 67 6.90 -1.62 30.65
C SER A 67 7.29 -1.35 29.20
N THR A 68 8.31 -0.51 28.99
CA THR A 68 8.80 -0.17 27.63
C THR A 68 9.26 -1.41 26.87
N ALA A 69 9.86 -2.38 27.56
CA ALA A 69 10.28 -3.66 26.97
C ALA A 69 9.08 -4.48 26.46
N ALA A 70 8.01 -4.59 27.26
CA ALA A 70 6.80 -5.29 26.85
C ALA A 70 6.11 -4.57 25.67
N GLY A 71 6.07 -3.24 25.70
CA GLY A 71 5.57 -2.42 24.60
C GLY A 71 6.34 -2.64 23.30
N ALA A 72 7.68 -2.55 23.36
CA ALA A 72 8.54 -2.79 22.20
C ALA A 72 8.36 -4.20 21.63
N ALA A 73 8.30 -5.22 22.49
CA ALA A 73 8.05 -6.60 22.07
C ALA A 73 6.69 -6.75 21.37
N GLY A 74 5.63 -6.10 21.88
CA GLY A 74 4.31 -6.08 21.26
C GLY A 74 4.31 -5.42 19.88
N VAL A 75 4.98 -4.28 19.74
CA VAL A 75 5.14 -3.58 18.45
C VAL A 75 5.90 -4.43 17.44
N VAL A 76 7.02 -5.05 17.84
CA VAL A 76 7.80 -5.93 16.97
C VAL A 76 6.98 -7.14 16.55
N ALA A 77 6.27 -7.79 17.48
CA ALA A 77 5.42 -8.93 17.17
C ALA A 77 4.31 -8.55 16.17
N ALA A 78 3.62 -7.44 16.40
CA ALA A 78 2.60 -6.92 15.49
C ALA A 78 3.19 -6.55 14.11
N GLY A 79 4.36 -5.92 14.08
CA GLY A 79 5.08 -5.57 12.86
C GLY A 79 5.50 -6.78 12.04
N VAL A 80 6.06 -7.81 12.69
CA VAL A 80 6.42 -9.07 12.02
C VAL A 80 5.16 -9.77 11.49
N LEU A 81 4.10 -9.89 12.29
CA LEU A 81 2.84 -10.50 11.85
C LEU A 81 2.21 -9.75 10.67
N SER A 82 2.24 -8.42 10.69
CA SER A 82 1.82 -7.55 9.58
C SER A 82 2.61 -7.83 8.30
N LEU A 83 3.94 -7.86 8.37
CA LEU A 83 4.79 -8.18 7.22
C LEU A 83 4.55 -9.60 6.70
N LEU A 84 4.40 -10.57 7.59
CA LEU A 84 4.06 -11.95 7.22
C LEU A 84 2.71 -12.00 6.52
N PHE A 85 1.69 -11.29 7.02
CA PHE A 85 0.38 -11.21 6.40
C PHE A 85 0.48 -10.64 4.97
N VAL A 86 1.16 -9.50 4.81
CA VAL A 86 1.37 -8.85 3.51
C VAL A 86 2.11 -9.76 2.52
N ARG A 87 3.08 -10.53 3.01
CA ARG A 87 3.95 -11.39 2.19
C ARG A 87 3.32 -12.73 1.83
N PHE A 88 2.57 -13.34 2.74
CA PHE A 88 2.19 -14.75 2.64
C PHE A 88 0.71 -14.98 2.37
N VAL A 89 -0.18 -14.00 2.54
CA VAL A 89 -1.60 -14.20 2.23
C VAL A 89 -1.82 -14.02 0.73
N PRO A 90 -2.03 -15.11 -0.04
CA PRO A 90 -2.17 -15.00 -1.48
C PRO A 90 -3.60 -14.59 -1.82
N VAL A 91 -3.80 -13.35 -2.23
CA VAL A 91 -5.01 -12.99 -2.98
C VAL A 91 -4.73 -13.27 -4.45
N ARG A 92 -5.37 -14.32 -4.98
CA ARG A 92 -5.23 -14.71 -6.39
C ARG A 92 -5.86 -13.65 -7.27
N LEU A 93 -5.18 -13.32 -8.36
CA LEU A 93 -5.71 -12.45 -9.40
C LEU A 93 -6.66 -13.28 -10.27
N ASP A 94 -7.87 -12.78 -10.45
CA ASP A 94 -8.90 -13.42 -11.27
C ASP A 94 -8.75 -12.97 -12.72
N CYS A 95 -8.57 -13.91 -13.65
CA CYS A 95 -8.41 -13.64 -15.08
C CYS A 95 -9.69 -13.96 -15.89
N ALA A 96 -10.85 -14.11 -15.24
CA ALA A 96 -12.10 -14.35 -15.95
C ALA A 96 -12.44 -13.22 -16.95
N ASP A 97 -12.28 -11.97 -16.52
CA ASP A 97 -12.44 -10.77 -17.34
C ASP A 97 -11.65 -9.58 -16.73
N GLU A 98 -11.59 -8.46 -17.45
CA GLU A 98 -10.86 -7.26 -17.01
C GLU A 98 -11.39 -6.67 -15.69
N LEU A 99 -12.70 -6.75 -15.45
CA LEU A 99 -13.34 -6.21 -14.26
C LEU A 99 -13.06 -7.09 -13.04
N ALA A 100 -13.12 -8.41 -13.19
CA ALA A 100 -12.74 -9.39 -12.18
C ALA A 100 -11.26 -9.25 -11.81
N LEU A 101 -10.40 -9.02 -12.81
CA LEU A 101 -8.97 -8.76 -12.59
C LEU A 101 -8.76 -7.46 -11.80
N ALA A 102 -9.41 -6.37 -12.21
CA ALA A 102 -9.29 -5.10 -11.51
C ALA A 102 -9.86 -5.16 -10.08
N ARG A 103 -10.98 -5.86 -9.87
CA ARG A 103 -11.59 -6.05 -8.54
C ARG A 103 -10.68 -6.89 -7.64
N SER A 104 -10.20 -8.04 -8.09
CA SER A 104 -9.32 -8.92 -7.31
C SER A 104 -7.99 -8.24 -6.96
N TRP A 105 -7.41 -7.47 -7.89
CA TRP A 105 -6.20 -6.68 -7.62
C TRP A 105 -6.46 -5.59 -6.57
N ARG A 106 -7.57 -4.84 -6.68
CA ARG A 106 -7.93 -3.81 -5.69
C ARG A 106 -8.14 -4.40 -4.30
N THR A 107 -8.84 -5.53 -4.19
CA THR A 107 -9.03 -6.25 -2.93
C THR A 107 -7.68 -6.66 -2.33
N ARG A 108 -6.76 -7.18 -3.15
CA ARG A 108 -5.39 -7.49 -2.73
C ARG A 108 -4.65 -6.26 -2.22
N PHE A 109 -4.74 -5.14 -2.95
CA PHE A 109 -4.12 -3.88 -2.57
C PHE A 109 -4.63 -3.38 -1.22
N PHE A 110 -5.96 -3.26 -1.04
CA PHE A 110 -6.54 -2.80 0.22
C PHE A 110 -6.24 -3.74 1.40
N GLY A 111 -6.27 -5.06 1.17
CA GLY A 111 -5.87 -6.03 2.19
C GLY A 111 -4.42 -5.84 2.63
N ARG A 112 -3.50 -5.60 1.69
CA ARG A 112 -2.09 -5.33 2.01
C ARG A 112 -1.88 -4.00 2.73
N VAL A 113 -2.60 -2.96 2.32
CA VAL A 113 -2.54 -1.65 2.98
C VAL A 113 -3.03 -1.75 4.42
N ALA A 114 -4.22 -2.32 4.64
CA ALA A 114 -4.77 -2.50 5.98
C ALA A 114 -3.86 -3.37 6.86
N GLY A 115 -3.29 -4.43 6.28
CA GLY A 115 -2.30 -5.27 6.96
C GLY A 115 -1.05 -4.49 7.35
N ALA A 116 -0.50 -3.69 6.44
CA ALA A 116 0.71 -2.90 6.67
C ALA A 116 0.52 -1.81 7.74
N GLU A 117 -0.59 -1.07 7.71
CA GLU A 117 -0.85 0.03 8.65
C GLU A 117 -1.03 -0.44 10.11
N ALA A 118 -1.44 -1.70 10.31
CA ALA A 118 -1.70 -2.26 11.63
C ALA A 118 -0.50 -2.10 12.59
N ALA A 119 0.74 -2.19 12.09
CA ALA A 119 1.93 -2.08 12.92
C ALA A 119 2.10 -0.67 13.52
N ALA A 120 1.87 0.39 12.75
CA ALA A 120 1.93 1.77 13.21
C ALA A 120 0.77 2.08 14.17
N LEU A 121 -0.43 1.56 13.90
CA LEU A 121 -1.59 1.75 14.78
C LEU A 121 -1.39 1.06 16.13
N VAL A 122 -0.86 -0.17 16.15
CA VAL A 122 -0.49 -0.85 17.39
C VAL A 122 0.58 -0.07 18.13
N ALA A 123 1.61 0.41 17.44
CA ALA A 123 2.65 1.22 18.06
C ALA A 123 2.13 2.54 18.64
N PHE A 124 1.14 3.16 17.99
CA PHE A 124 0.46 4.33 18.52
C PHE A 124 -0.32 4.01 19.80
N VAL A 125 -1.07 2.90 19.83
CA VAL A 125 -1.77 2.45 21.05
C VAL A 125 -0.78 2.16 22.17
N VAL A 126 0.32 1.46 21.88
CA VAL A 126 1.36 1.17 22.87
C VAL A 126 2.01 2.46 23.39
N TYR A 127 2.24 3.44 22.52
CA TYR A 127 2.70 4.78 22.92
C TYR A 127 1.74 5.43 23.91
N LEU A 128 0.42 5.40 23.66
CA LEU A 128 -0.57 5.98 24.58
C LEU A 128 -0.57 5.29 25.96
N LEU A 129 -0.24 4.01 26.02
CA LEU A 129 -0.22 3.23 27.28
C LEU A 129 1.08 3.36 28.07
N ASN A 130 2.21 3.54 27.39
CA ASN A 130 3.55 3.54 27.99
C ASN A 130 4.19 4.94 28.04
N GLY A 131 3.73 5.89 27.23
CA GLY A 131 4.26 7.24 27.13
C GLY A 131 5.58 7.37 26.36
N THR A 132 6.23 6.27 25.93
CA THR A 132 7.51 6.34 25.22
C THR A 132 7.32 6.66 23.73
N PRO A 133 7.66 7.88 23.26
CA PRO A 133 7.39 8.28 21.87
C PRO A 133 8.19 7.50 20.83
N ALA A 134 9.32 6.90 21.23
CA ALA A 134 10.16 6.08 20.36
C ALA A 134 9.48 4.77 19.89
N LEU A 135 8.37 4.35 20.50
CA LEU A 135 7.65 3.14 20.08
C LEU A 135 6.88 3.36 18.77
N TYR A 136 6.35 4.57 18.55
CA TYR A 136 5.64 4.90 17.31
C TYR A 136 6.52 4.77 16.04
N PRO A 137 7.72 5.39 15.94
CA PRO A 137 8.55 5.27 14.75
C PRO A 137 8.98 3.82 14.48
N LEU A 138 9.10 2.97 15.51
CA LEU A 138 9.35 1.55 15.34
C LEU A 138 8.22 0.87 14.54
N GLY A 139 6.95 1.07 14.93
CA GLY A 139 5.80 0.56 14.18
C GLY A 139 5.63 1.19 12.80
N LEU A 140 6.01 2.47 12.66
CA LEU A 140 6.00 3.18 11.40
C LEU A 140 6.98 2.55 10.39
N VAL A 141 8.17 2.12 10.83
CA VAL A 141 9.14 1.42 9.96
C VAL A 141 8.55 0.12 9.42
N PHE A 142 7.91 -0.69 10.27
CA PHE A 142 7.23 -1.92 9.81
C PHE A 142 6.13 -1.62 8.80
N SER A 143 5.31 -0.60 9.07
CA SER A 143 4.23 -0.17 8.16
C SER A 143 4.78 0.32 6.83
N ALA A 144 5.85 1.12 6.86
CA ALA A 144 6.51 1.63 5.65
C ALA A 144 7.08 0.49 4.79
N LEU A 145 7.70 -0.52 5.41
CA LEU A 145 8.17 -1.72 4.69
C LEU A 145 7.01 -2.50 4.05
N GLY A 146 5.90 -2.69 4.78
CA GLY A 146 4.71 -3.35 4.25
C GLY A 146 4.08 -2.59 3.08
N LEU A 147 3.96 -1.27 3.20
CA LEU A 147 3.46 -0.39 2.15
C LEU A 147 4.41 -0.31 0.94
N ALA A 148 5.73 -0.33 1.16
CA ALA A 148 6.72 -0.37 0.08
C ALA A 148 6.59 -1.65 -0.76
N TYR A 149 6.28 -2.78 -0.12
CA TYR A 149 6.08 -4.05 -0.81
C TYR A 149 4.72 -4.14 -1.51
N GLY A 150 3.67 -3.57 -0.91
CA GLY A 150 2.28 -3.69 -1.36
C GLY A 150 1.74 -2.52 -2.20
N GLY A 151 2.49 -1.43 -2.32
CA GLY A 151 2.01 -0.18 -2.92
C GLY A 151 1.77 -0.25 -4.45
N PRO A 152 1.00 0.70 -5.01
CA PRO A 152 0.59 0.75 -6.41
C PRO A 152 1.70 1.31 -7.33
N PHE A 153 2.93 0.82 -7.12
CA PHE A 153 4.13 1.26 -7.83
C PHE A 153 4.29 0.53 -9.16
N ARG A 154 5.00 1.16 -10.10
CA ARG A 154 5.32 0.56 -11.39
C ARG A 154 5.95 -0.83 -11.26
N ALA A 155 6.93 -0.99 -10.38
CA ALA A 155 7.61 -2.27 -10.17
C ALA A 155 6.65 -3.38 -9.69
N THR A 156 5.66 -3.05 -8.87
CA THR A 156 4.63 -4.00 -8.41
C THR A 156 3.70 -4.39 -9.56
N LEU A 157 3.28 -3.41 -10.38
CA LEU A 157 2.42 -3.67 -11.54
C LEU A 157 3.13 -4.53 -12.61
N VAL A 158 4.42 -4.27 -12.87
CA VAL A 158 5.24 -5.09 -13.79
C VAL A 158 5.32 -6.52 -13.29
N ARG A 159 5.68 -6.71 -12.01
CA ARG A 159 5.78 -8.05 -11.40
C ARG A 159 4.44 -8.80 -11.47
N ASP A 160 3.34 -8.11 -11.20
CA ASP A 160 2.01 -8.71 -11.23
C ASP A 160 1.60 -9.06 -12.68
N GLN A 161 1.96 -8.23 -13.67
CA GLN A 161 1.75 -8.54 -15.10
C GLN A 161 2.57 -9.76 -15.55
N GLU A 162 3.84 -9.86 -15.13
CA GLU A 162 4.69 -11.03 -15.40
C GLU A 162 4.09 -12.29 -14.77
N GLU A 163 3.60 -12.22 -13.52
CA GLU A 163 2.94 -13.34 -12.85
C GLU A 163 1.66 -13.79 -13.60
N LEU A 164 0.88 -12.83 -14.12
CA LEU A 164 -0.30 -13.11 -14.95
C LEU A 164 0.08 -13.76 -16.28
N ALA A 165 1.10 -13.26 -16.95
CA ALA A 165 1.59 -13.81 -18.22
C ALA A 165 2.10 -15.25 -18.05
N LEU A 166 2.85 -15.54 -16.98
CA LEU A 166 3.30 -16.89 -16.64
C LEU A 166 2.15 -17.87 -16.35
N ARG A 167 0.97 -17.35 -15.97
CA ARG A 167 -0.26 -18.14 -15.76
C ARG A 167 -1.13 -18.24 -17.01
N GLY A 168 -0.69 -17.71 -18.15
CA GLY A 168 -1.43 -17.73 -19.42
C GLY A 168 -2.59 -16.73 -19.47
N CYS A 169 -2.61 -15.70 -18.61
CA CYS A 169 -3.63 -14.67 -18.63
C CYS A 169 -3.32 -13.65 -19.74
N PRO A 170 -4.18 -13.47 -20.75
CA PRO A 170 -3.91 -12.55 -21.87
C PRO A 170 -4.25 -11.09 -21.55
N ILE A 171 -4.83 -10.81 -20.38
CA ILE A 171 -5.35 -9.49 -20.03
C ILE A 171 -4.22 -8.57 -19.55
N ALA A 172 -4.17 -7.35 -20.10
CA ALA A 172 -3.28 -6.29 -19.64
C ALA A 172 -3.82 -5.63 -18.35
N LEU A 173 -3.04 -5.70 -17.27
CA LEU A 173 -3.43 -5.25 -15.92
C LEU A 173 -3.65 -3.73 -15.84
N VAL A 174 -2.74 -2.93 -16.43
CA VAL A 174 -2.82 -1.46 -16.33
C VAL A 174 -4.08 -0.89 -17.00
N PRO A 175 -4.41 -1.25 -18.26
CA PRO A 175 -5.68 -0.85 -18.88
C PRO A 175 -6.91 -1.27 -18.05
N ALA A 176 -6.90 -2.50 -17.53
CA ALA A 176 -7.99 -3.01 -16.69
C ALA A 176 -8.16 -2.17 -15.40
N LEU A 177 -7.06 -1.78 -14.74
CA LEU A 177 -7.09 -0.97 -13.52
C LEU A 177 -7.53 0.49 -13.74
N ARG A 178 -7.21 1.06 -14.90
CA ARG A 178 -7.59 2.44 -15.27
C ARG A 178 -9.08 2.59 -15.49
N ARG A 179 -9.77 1.54 -15.94
CA ARG A 179 -11.23 1.58 -16.12
C ARG A 179 -11.93 1.86 -14.78
N ALA A 180 -12.70 2.95 -14.76
CA ALA A 180 -13.57 3.29 -13.64
C ALA A 180 -14.60 2.16 -13.42
N VAL A 181 -14.79 1.74 -12.15
CA VAL A 181 -15.97 0.95 -11.79
C VAL A 181 -17.15 1.90 -11.76
N THR A 182 -18.02 1.82 -12.77
CA THR A 182 -19.27 2.60 -12.81
C THR A 182 -20.43 1.79 -12.24
N PRO A 183 -21.50 2.43 -11.75
CA PRO A 183 -22.66 1.73 -11.21
C PRO A 183 -23.28 0.70 -12.16
N ASP A 184 -23.23 0.96 -13.48
CA ASP A 184 -23.72 0.05 -14.52
C ASP A 184 -22.90 -1.24 -14.71
N THR A 185 -21.70 -1.32 -14.13
CA THR A 185 -20.83 -2.50 -14.23
C THR A 185 -20.80 -3.29 -12.92
N ARG A 186 -21.82 -3.16 -12.06
CA ARG A 186 -21.86 -3.82 -10.76
C ARG A 186 -22.46 -5.22 -10.83
#